data_AF-A0A5B7JZ20-F1
#
_entry.id   AF-A0A5B7JZ20-F1
#
_cell.length_a   1.000
_cell.length_b   1.000
_cell.length_c   1.000
_cell.angle_alpha   90.00
_cell.angle_beta   90.00
_cell.angle_gamma   90.00
#
_symmetry.space_group_name_H-M   'P 1'
#
loop_
_entity.id
_entity.type
_entity.pdbx_description
1 polymer ?
#
loop_
_entity_poly.entity_id
_entity_poly.type
_entity_poly.pdbx_seq_one_letter_code
_entity_poly.pdbx_strand_id
1 'polypeptide(L)'
;MEYVGEVFDTREFKKRRKEYARDMRDHFYFMALKSDQLIDATRMGNISRFINHSCDPNAETQKVGKGIRGGGVFLLLLFLFIYFCYYR
;
A
#
# COMPACT_ATOMS: atom_id res chain seq x y z
N MET A 1 -12.67 3.55 -2.30
CA MET A 1 -11.55 4.01 -3.14
C MET A 1 -10.54 2.89 -3.32
N GLU A 2 -9.90 2.73 -4.48
CA GLU A 2 -8.96 1.62 -4.74
C GLU A 2 -7.52 1.94 -4.29
N TYR A 3 -6.83 1.04 -3.58
CA TYR A 3 -5.38 1.17 -3.35
C TYR A 3 -4.57 0.54 -4.49
N VAL A 4 -4.03 1.39 -5.37
CA VAL A 4 -3.36 0.98 -6.61
C VAL A 4 -1.85 1.14 -6.49
N GLY A 5 -1.11 0.14 -6.97
CA GLY A 5 0.33 0.21 -7.16
C GLY A 5 0.90 -0.99 -7.89
N GLU A 6 2.23 -1.07 -7.95
CA GLU A 6 2.94 -2.19 -8.58
C GLU A 6 2.88 -3.42 -7.68
N VAL A 7 2.64 -4.61 -8.26
CA VAL A 7 2.56 -5.86 -7.51
C VAL A 7 3.84 -6.66 -7.69
N PHE A 8 4.43 -7.09 -6.58
CA PHE A 8 5.68 -7.86 -6.57
C PHE A 8 5.72 -8.82 -5.38
N ASP A 9 6.74 -9.68 -5.36
CA ASP A 9 6.90 -10.73 -4.37
C ASP A 9 7.69 -10.29 -3.13
N THR A 10 7.77 -11.17 -2.13
CA THR A 10 8.53 -10.93 -0.90
C THR A 10 10.05 -10.83 -1.12
N ARG A 11 10.60 -11.34 -2.23
CA ARG A 11 12.02 -11.24 -2.55
C ARG A 11 12.35 -9.84 -3.03
N GLU A 12 11.56 -9.31 -3.95
CA GLU A 12 11.68 -7.94 -4.46
C GLU A 12 11.37 -6.92 -3.34
N PHE A 13 10.47 -7.24 -2.40
CA PHE A 13 10.25 -6.44 -1.20
C PHE A 13 11.52 -6.20 -0.38
N LYS A 14 12.30 -7.26 -0.12
CA LYS A 14 13.54 -7.14 0.66
C LYS A 14 14.57 -6.26 -0.07
N LYS A 15 14.58 -6.27 -1.41
CA LYS A 15 15.46 -5.44 -2.23
C LYS A 15 15.03 -3.97 -2.16
N ARG A 16 13.77 -3.66 -2.47
CA ARG A 16 13.22 -2.29 -2.48
C ARG A 16 13.30 -1.62 -1.12
N ARG A 17 12.99 -2.35 -0.04
CA ARG A 17 13.10 -1.80 1.33
C ARG A 17 14.52 -1.34 1.66
N LYS A 18 15.54 -2.10 1.24
CA LYS A 18 16.95 -1.73 1.45
C LYS A 18 17.34 -0.52 0.61
N GLU A 19 16.87 -0.46 -0.63
CA GLU A 19 17.09 0.68 -1.54
C GLU A 19 16.46 1.95 -0.95
N TYR A 20 15.18 1.90 -0.57
CA TYR A 20 14.46 3.07 -0.05
C TYR A 20 14.99 3.56 1.30
N ALA A 21 15.51 2.65 2.13
CA ALA A 21 16.22 3.02 3.35
C ALA A 21 17.55 3.74 3.06
N ARG A 22 18.29 3.33 2.01
CA ARG A 22 19.51 4.02 1.58
C ARG A 22 19.22 5.39 0.98
N ASP A 23 18.11 5.51 0.26
CA ASP A 23 17.65 6.76 -0.34
C ASP A 23 17.06 7.74 0.69
N MET A 24 17.06 7.40 1.99
CA MET A 24 16.50 8.20 3.07
C MET A 24 15.06 8.65 2.81
N ARG A 25 14.21 7.74 2.31
CA ARG A 25 12.80 8.06 2.10
C ARG A 25 12.05 8.11 3.43
N ASP A 26 11.31 9.20 3.64
CA ASP A 26 10.50 9.42 4.85
C ASP A 26 9.19 8.61 4.85
N HIS A 27 8.68 8.24 3.67
CA HIS A 27 7.37 7.60 3.52
C HIS A 27 7.47 6.29 2.73
N PHE A 28 6.81 5.25 3.25
CA PHE A 28 6.73 3.92 2.64
C PHE A 28 5.28 3.62 2.25
N TYR A 29 5.08 3.16 1.01
CA TYR A 29 3.75 2.96 0.43
C TYR A 29 3.48 1.48 0.10
N PHE A 30 4.02 0.58 0.94
CA PHE A 30 3.86 -0.85 0.80
C PHE A 30 2.58 -1.35 1.46
N MET A 31 1.86 -2.27 0.79
CA MET A 31 0.66 -2.88 1.33
C MET A 31 0.63 -4.37 1.01
N ALA A 32 0.42 -5.21 2.03
CA ALA A 32 0.33 -6.65 1.83
C ALA A 32 -1.02 -7.04 1.20
N LEU A 33 -0.98 -7.84 0.14
CA LEU A 33 -2.17 -8.31 -0.57
C LEU A 33 -2.47 -9.78 -0.27
N LYS A 34 -1.41 -10.60 -0.19
CA LYS A 34 -1.40 -12.03 0.17
C LYS A 34 -0.10 -12.36 0.91
N SER A 35 0.04 -13.59 1.36
CA SER A 35 1.25 -14.09 2.04
C SER A 35 2.55 -13.87 1.26
N ASP A 36 2.48 -13.86 -0.07
CA ASP A 36 3.62 -13.79 -0.99
C ASP A 36 3.59 -12.58 -1.93
N GLN A 37 2.56 -11.73 -1.85
CA GLN A 37 2.34 -10.60 -2.77
C GLN A 37 2.13 -9.29 -2.02
N LEU A 38 2.83 -8.25 -2.47
CA LEU A 38 2.74 -6.90 -1.96
C LEU A 38 2.45 -5.90 -3.08
N ILE A 39 1.81 -4.79 -2.74
CA ILE A 39 1.59 -3.62 -3.57
C ILE A 39 2.57 -2.52 -3.15
N ASP A 40 3.19 -1.83 -4.09
CA ASP A 40 4.06 -0.67 -3.88
C ASP A 40 3.52 0.51 -4.67
N ALA A 41 2.98 1.49 -3.95
CA ALA A 41 2.45 2.73 -4.53
C ALA A 41 3.47 3.89 -4.53
N THR A 42 4.77 3.59 -4.36
CA THR A 42 5.84 4.59 -4.30
C THR A 42 6.04 5.27 -5.65
N ARG A 43 6.06 4.51 -6.75
CA ARG A 43 6.31 5.02 -8.12
C ARG A 43 5.05 5.15 -8.95
N MET A 44 4.10 4.24 -8.79
CA MET A 44 2.83 4.21 -9.53
C MET A 44 1.71 3.98 -8.53
N GLY A 45 0.71 4.87 -8.49
CA GLY A 45 -0.43 4.76 -7.59
C GLY A 45 -1.41 5.91 -7.76
N ASN A 46 -2.48 5.93 -6.97
CA ASN A 46 -3.47 7.02 -6.98
C ASN A 46 -3.47 7.77 -5.62
N ILE A 47 -4.43 8.66 -5.40
CA ILE A 47 -4.51 9.48 -4.18
C ILE A 47 -4.67 8.66 -2.88
N SER A 48 -4.99 7.36 -2.94
CA SER A 48 -5.16 6.50 -1.76
C SER A 48 -3.84 6.28 -1.02
N ARG A 49 -2.70 6.48 -1.70
CA ARG A 49 -1.36 6.36 -1.09
C ARG A 49 -1.12 7.35 0.04
N PHE A 50 -1.91 8.42 0.11
CA PHE A 50 -1.80 9.46 1.15
C PHE A 50 -2.74 9.22 2.33
N ILE A 51 -3.44 8.08 2.37
CA ILE A 51 -4.23 7.70 3.52
C ILE A 51 -3.27 7.33 4.64
N ASN A 52 -3.40 8.02 5.77
CA ASN A 52 -2.51 7.87 6.91
C ASN A 52 -3.00 6.78 7.87
N HIS A 53 -2.08 6.34 8.73
CA HIS A 53 -2.41 5.50 9.88
C HIS A 53 -3.07 6.32 11.00
N SER A 54 -4.02 5.71 11.71
CA SER A 54 -4.63 6.23 12.93
C SER A 54 -4.85 5.09 13.92
N CYS A 55 -4.68 5.37 15.22
CA CYS A 55 -5.03 4.45 16.31
C CYS A 55 -6.54 4.32 16.49
N ASP A 56 -7.31 5.30 16.02
CA ASP A 56 -8.78 5.28 15.92
C ASP A 56 -9.16 5.42 14.44
N PRO A 57 -9.11 4.32 13.66
CA PRO A 57 -9.39 4.35 12.24
C PRO A 57 -10.90 4.43 11.99
N ASN A 58 -11.27 5.27 11.03
CA ASN A 58 -12.63 5.42 10.50
C ASN A 58 -12.76 4.82 9.09
N ALA A 59 -11.77 3.99 8.72
CA ALA A 59 -11.59 3.42 7.40
C ALA A 59 -11.02 2.00 7.53
N GLU A 60 -11.51 1.06 6.72
CA GLU A 60 -11.00 -0.30 6.65
C GLU A 60 -10.65 -0.72 5.22
N THR A 61 -9.78 -1.71 5.11
CA THR A 61 -9.34 -2.29 3.85
C THR A 61 -10.17 -3.53 3.51
N GLN A 62 -10.85 -3.52 2.36
CA GLN A 62 -11.57 -4.69 1.87
C GLN A 62 -10.97 -5.25 0.59
N LYS A 63 -10.64 -6.55 0.64
CA LYS A 63 -10.15 -7.29 -0.52
C LYS A 63 -11.32 -7.77 -1.36
N VAL A 64 -11.56 -7.09 -2.48
CA VAL A 64 -12.66 -7.41 -3.40
C VAL A 64 -12.06 -7.91 -4.72
N GLY A 65 -12.47 -9.10 -5.17
CA GLY A 65 -11.70 -9.86 -6.15
C GLY A 65 -12.15 -9.72 -7.61
N LYS A 66 -11.20 -9.44 -8.51
CA LYS A 66 -10.91 -10.27 -9.69
C LYS A 66 -9.38 -10.40 -9.83
N GLY A 67 -8.85 -11.59 -9.54
CA GLY A 67 -7.43 -11.87 -9.72
C GLY A 67 -7.10 -12.08 -11.19
N ILE A 68 -6.28 -11.20 -11.77
CA ILE A 68 -5.71 -11.42 -13.11
C ILE A 68 -4.26 -11.85 -12.91
N ARG A 69 -3.94 -13.09 -13.32
CA ARG A 69 -2.55 -13.57 -13.41
C ARG A 69 -1.88 -12.77 -14.53
N GLY A 70 -0.76 -12.11 -14.23
CA GLY A 70 0.07 -11.44 -15.25
C GLY A 70 0.13 -9.91 -15.16
N GLY A 71 0.47 -9.35 -14.00
CA GLY A 71 0.91 -7.95 -13.89
C GLY A 71 -0.19 -6.89 -13.75
N GLY A 72 -1.42 -7.27 -13.38
CA GLY A 72 -2.55 -6.34 -13.21
C GLY A 72 -2.79 -5.87 -11.78
N VAL A 73 -3.21 -4.61 -11.66
CA VAL A 73 -3.58 -3.87 -10.44
C VAL A 73 -4.59 -4.63 -9.57
N PHE A 74 -4.35 -4.68 -8.26
CA PHE A 74 -5.32 -5.21 -7.30
C PHE A 74 -6.15 -4.10 -6.69
N LEU A 75 -7.46 -4.34 -6.67
CA LEU A 75 -8.44 -3.46 -6.07
C LEU A 75 -8.54 -3.73 -4.56
N LEU A 76 -8.11 -2.76 -3.76
CA LEU A 76 -8.45 -2.72 -2.34
C LEU A 76 -9.36 -1.52 -2.09
N LEU A 77 -10.64 -1.77 -1.79
CA LEU A 77 -11.60 -0.71 -1.50
C LEU A 77 -11.38 -0.22 -0.07
N LEU A 78 -11.02 1.06 0.06
CA LEU A 78 -10.92 1.80 1.32
C LEU A 78 -12.09 2.79 1.40
N PHE A 79 -12.90 2.70 2.45
CA PHE A 79 -13.89 3.71 2.82
C PHE A 79 -13.17 4.77 3.67
N LEU A 80 -13.09 6.03 3.24
CA LEU A 80 -12.35 7.09 3.95
C LEU A 80 -13.25 7.86 4.92
N PHE A 81 -12.77 8.10 6.13
CA PHE A 81 -12.61 9.46 6.68
C PHE A 81 -11.17 9.56 7.23
N ILE A 82 -10.67 10.70 7.71
CA ILE A 82 -9.31 10.82 8.29
C ILE A 82 -9.40 11.81 9.45
N TYR A 83 -8.94 11.42 10.64
CA TYR A 83 -8.46 12.38 11.64
C TYR A 83 -7.03 12.00 12.03
N PHE A 84 -6.17 13.00 11.89
CA PHE A 84 -4.76 13.03 12.30
C PHE A 84 -4.67 12.65 13.78
N CYS A 85 -4.33 11.41 14.10
CA CYS A 85 -4.06 11.03 15.49
C CYS A 85 -2.58 11.33 15.81
N TYR A 86 -2.36 12.60 16.14
CA TYR A 86 -1.52 13.11 17.22
C TYR A 86 -0.12 12.50 17.40
N TYR A 87 0.89 13.33 17.10
CA TYR A 87 2.18 13.38 17.79
C TYR A 87 2.77 12.03 18.23
N ARG A 88 3.59 11.43 17.38
CA ARG A 88 4.81 10.75 17.84
C ARG A 88 5.90 10.79 16.79
#